data_AF-A0A9J7KU78-F1
#
_entry.id   AF-A0A9J7KU78-F1
#
_cell.length_a   1.000
_cell.length_b   1.000
_cell.length_c   1.000
_cell.angle_alpha   90.00
_cell.angle_beta   90.00
_cell.angle_gamma   90.00
#
_symmetry.space_group_name_H-M   'P 1'
#
loop_
_entity.id
_entity.type
_entity.pdbx_description
1 polymer ?
#
loop_
_entity_poly.entity_id
_entity_poly.type
_entity_poly.pdbx_seq_one_letter_code
_entity_poly.pdbx_strand_id
1 'polypeptide(L)'
;MGDAEQRRSIEFKKCLNEIGKKLTEDQLLSLKFLCSDYIGRKRQEEIKSPLHLFQALEERDKLRYDNTGFLKEILQTEKREDLVKYIEDFESRLHLCTDSNPTQNSGTRLNARGSQRQPPVHQDARWREVFDLVENNLGRNWRQLARKLRLTETDIECISEDHSRKLREQGRQALILWSEKNEDATFQDLVTALRRCQLNDIADQLEKKIASWATQ
;
A
#
# COMPACT_ATOMS: atom_id res chain seq x y z
N MET A 1 -18.38 1.84 -16.57
CA MET A 1 -17.40 1.78 -15.46
C MET A 1 -17.76 0.75 -14.39
N GLY A 2 -19.04 0.34 -14.22
CA GLY A 2 -19.42 -0.65 -13.20
C GLY A 2 -19.11 -2.13 -13.50
N ASP A 3 -18.91 -2.52 -14.77
CA ASP A 3 -18.80 -3.94 -15.13
C ASP A 3 -17.53 -4.63 -14.63
N ALA A 4 -16.41 -3.89 -14.54
CA ALA A 4 -15.13 -4.44 -14.10
C ALA A 4 -15.10 -4.67 -12.59
N GLU A 5 -15.65 -3.74 -11.81
CA GLU A 5 -15.73 -3.84 -10.36
C GLU A 5 -16.70 -4.95 -9.93
N GLN A 6 -17.86 -5.05 -10.61
CA GLN A 6 -18.82 -6.12 -10.37
C GLN A 6 -18.20 -7.51 -10.67
N ARG A 7 -17.42 -7.64 -11.76
CA ARG A 7 -16.71 -8.89 -12.09
C ARG A 7 -15.69 -9.27 -11.01
N ARG A 8 -14.92 -8.30 -10.50
CA ARG A 8 -13.96 -8.54 -9.39
C ARG A 8 -14.66 -8.95 -8.11
N SER A 9 -15.77 -8.31 -7.76
CA SER A 9 -16.59 -8.69 -6.60
C SER A 9 -17.14 -10.11 -6.73
N ILE A 10 -17.61 -10.51 -7.92
CA ILE A 10 -18.12 -11.87 -8.17
C ILE A 10 -17.01 -12.91 -8.01
N GLU A 11 -15.84 -12.68 -8.59
CA GLU A 11 -14.70 -13.59 -8.45
C GLU A 11 -14.23 -13.69 -6.99
N PHE A 12 -14.22 -12.57 -6.25
CA PHE A 12 -13.87 -12.58 -4.83
C PHE A 12 -14.87 -13.38 -3.99
N LYS A 13 -16.17 -13.23 -4.28
CA LYS A 13 -17.23 -14.01 -3.62
C LYS A 13 -17.12 -15.51 -3.90
N LYS A 14 -16.69 -15.90 -5.11
CA LYS A 14 -16.36 -17.30 -5.41
C LYS A 14 -15.17 -17.79 -4.59
N CYS A 15 -14.11 -16.99 -4.49
CA CYS A 15 -12.93 -17.32 -3.67
C CYS A 15 -13.32 -17.55 -2.20
N LEU A 16 -14.09 -16.64 -1.61
CA LEU A 16 -14.62 -16.77 -0.24
C LEU A 16 -15.47 -18.04 -0.06
N ASN A 17 -16.22 -18.43 -1.09
CA ASN A 17 -17.01 -19.65 -1.03
C ASN A 17 -16.14 -20.90 -0.98
N GLU A 18 -15.09 -20.96 -1.80
CA GLU A 18 -14.13 -22.06 -1.78
C GLU A 18 -13.35 -22.13 -0.46
N ILE A 19 -12.99 -20.99 0.12
CA ILE A 19 -12.38 -20.91 1.46
C ILE A 19 -13.36 -21.42 2.52
N GLY A 20 -14.62 -20.99 2.45
CA GLY A 20 -15.68 -21.43 3.34
C GLY A 20 -15.92 -22.94 3.30
N LYS A 21 -15.81 -23.58 2.13
CA LYS A 21 -15.90 -25.04 1.99
C LYS A 21 -14.70 -25.77 2.58
N LYS A 22 -13.52 -25.15 2.54
CA LYS A 22 -12.31 -25.74 3.10
C LYS A 22 -12.28 -25.60 4.62
N LEU A 23 -12.84 -24.53 5.19
CA LEU A 23 -12.91 -24.30 6.64
C LEU A 23 -13.69 -25.41 7.34
N THR A 24 -13.13 -25.91 8.45
CA THR A 24 -13.81 -26.86 9.34
C THR A 24 -14.64 -26.13 10.39
N GLU A 25 -15.60 -26.83 11.02
CA GLU A 25 -16.46 -26.26 12.06
C GLU A 25 -15.65 -25.71 13.25
N ASP A 26 -14.60 -26.41 13.69
CA ASP A 26 -13.72 -25.95 14.77
C ASP A 26 -13.07 -24.60 14.44
N GLN A 27 -12.64 -24.43 13.19
CA GLN A 27 -12.01 -23.19 12.75
C GLN A 27 -13.01 -22.07 12.58
N LEU A 28 -14.24 -22.39 12.19
CA LEU A 28 -15.32 -21.41 12.21
C LEU A 28 -15.56 -20.90 13.64
N LEU A 29 -15.51 -21.77 14.65
CA LEU A 29 -15.64 -21.37 16.05
C LEU A 29 -14.49 -20.47 16.50
N SER A 30 -13.25 -20.81 16.15
CA SER A 30 -12.10 -19.96 16.46
C SER A 30 -12.14 -18.63 15.72
N LEU A 31 -12.47 -18.62 14.42
CA LEU A 31 -12.65 -17.40 13.64
C LEU A 31 -13.78 -16.53 14.20
N LYS A 32 -14.87 -17.15 14.64
CA LYS A 32 -15.97 -16.48 15.33
C LYS A 32 -15.49 -15.89 16.65
N PHE A 33 -14.64 -16.57 17.41
CA PHE A 33 -14.05 -16.02 18.62
C PHE A 33 -13.14 -14.82 18.33
N LEU A 34 -12.25 -14.92 17.35
CA LEU A 34 -11.36 -13.83 16.92
C LEU A 34 -12.15 -12.63 16.39
N CYS A 35 -13.27 -12.88 15.73
CA CYS A 35 -14.16 -11.84 15.25
C CYS A 35 -15.05 -11.26 16.36
N SER A 36 -15.00 -11.72 17.62
CA SER A 36 -15.91 -11.25 18.69
C SER A 36 -15.65 -9.81 19.14
N ASP A 37 -14.41 -9.35 19.03
CA ASP A 37 -14.06 -7.95 19.30
C ASP A 37 -14.52 -7.01 18.18
N TYR A 38 -14.70 -7.53 16.97
CA TYR A 38 -15.03 -6.75 15.77
C TYR A 38 -16.50 -6.87 15.34
N ILE A 39 -17.11 -8.04 15.55
CA ILE A 39 -18.49 -8.39 15.25
C ILE A 39 -19.22 -8.52 16.57
N GLY A 40 -20.16 -7.61 16.83
CA GLY A 40 -20.93 -7.62 18.07
C GLY A 40 -21.72 -8.93 18.25
N ARG A 41 -21.85 -9.40 19.50
CA ARG A 41 -22.42 -10.72 19.86
C ARG A 41 -23.71 -11.08 19.12
N LYS A 42 -24.63 -10.14 18.93
CA LYS A 42 -25.89 -10.35 18.18
C LYS A 42 -25.67 -10.88 16.77
N ARG A 43 -24.72 -10.31 16.03
CA ARG A 43 -24.40 -10.75 14.65
C ARG A 43 -23.63 -12.06 14.64
N GLN A 44 -22.83 -12.33 15.65
CA GLN A 44 -22.13 -13.60 15.76
C GLN A 44 -23.08 -14.77 15.99
N GLU A 45 -24.14 -14.58 16.77
CA GLU A 45 -25.17 -15.59 16.95
C GLU A 45 -25.89 -15.95 15.64
N GLU A 46 -26.05 -14.99 14.73
CA GLU A 46 -26.61 -15.20 13.39
C GLU A 46 -25.64 -15.91 12.42
N ILE A 47 -24.33 -15.84 12.69
CA ILE A 47 -23.30 -16.51 11.90
C ILE A 47 -23.27 -18.00 12.25
N LYS A 48 -23.91 -18.79 11.38
CA LYS A 48 -23.98 -20.27 11.40
C LYS A 48 -23.10 -20.94 10.35
N SER A 49 -22.52 -20.18 9.43
CA SER A 49 -21.72 -20.67 8.31
C SER A 49 -20.52 -19.74 8.10
N PRO A 50 -19.36 -20.24 7.62
CA PRO A 50 -18.22 -19.40 7.26
C PRO A 50 -18.59 -18.31 6.24
N LEU A 51 -19.55 -18.60 5.36
CA LEU A 51 -20.08 -17.63 4.41
C LEU A 51 -20.77 -16.45 5.10
N HIS A 52 -21.58 -16.72 6.12
CA HIS A 52 -22.22 -15.66 6.90
C HIS A 52 -21.20 -14.81 7.66
N LEU A 53 -20.09 -15.41 8.10
CA LEU A 53 -18.99 -14.68 8.72
C LEU A 53 -18.39 -13.69 7.72
N PHE A 54 -18.04 -14.16 6.53
CA PHE A 54 -17.45 -13.30 5.50
C PHE A 54 -18.41 -12.20 5.05
N GLN A 55 -19.70 -12.51 4.90
CA GLN A 55 -20.71 -11.51 4.57
C GLN A 55 -20.84 -10.46 5.69
N ALA A 56 -20.82 -10.87 6.96
CA ALA A 56 -20.84 -9.92 8.07
C ALA A 56 -19.60 -9.03 8.13
N LEU A 57 -18.43 -9.54 7.71
CA LEU A 57 -17.21 -8.75 7.59
C LEU A 57 -17.26 -7.80 6.38
N GLU A 58 -17.88 -8.22 5.27
CA GLU A 58 -18.11 -7.40 4.08
C GLU A 58 -19.03 -6.21 4.40
N GLU A 59 -20.13 -6.47 5.11
CA GLU A 59 -21.07 -5.41 5.54
C GLU A 59 -20.48 -4.43 6.58
N ARG A 60 -19.36 -4.80 7.23
CA ARG A 60 -18.65 -3.98 8.21
C ARG A 60 -17.46 -3.23 7.60
N ASP A 61 -17.24 -3.32 6.29
CA ASP A 61 -16.06 -2.79 5.60
C ASP A 61 -14.72 -3.30 6.14
N LYS A 62 -14.74 -4.45 6.80
CA LYS A 62 -13.54 -5.16 7.27
C LYS A 62 -13.04 -6.18 6.26
N LEU A 63 -13.86 -6.52 5.28
CA LEU A 63 -13.52 -7.44 4.21
C LEU A 63 -14.00 -6.86 2.88
N ARG A 64 -13.09 -6.61 1.96
CA ARG A 64 -13.41 -6.25 0.59
C ARG A 64 -12.44 -6.90 -0.39
N TYR A 65 -12.76 -6.84 -1.68
CA TYR A 65 -11.90 -7.35 -2.75
C TYR A 65 -10.55 -6.62 -2.83
N ASP A 66 -10.47 -5.37 -2.35
CA ASP A 66 -9.28 -4.53 -2.28
C ASP A 66 -8.61 -4.57 -0.89
N ASN A 67 -9.27 -5.16 0.10
CA ASN A 67 -8.77 -5.27 1.46
C ASN A 67 -9.13 -6.63 2.08
N THR A 68 -8.25 -7.60 1.85
CA THR A 68 -8.32 -8.94 2.47
C THR A 68 -7.40 -9.07 3.68
N GLY A 69 -6.70 -8.00 4.10
CA GLY A 69 -5.68 -8.05 5.15
C GLY A 69 -6.20 -8.64 6.45
N PHE A 70 -7.42 -8.24 6.85
CA PHE A 70 -8.08 -8.78 8.04
C PHE A 70 -8.38 -10.28 7.92
N LEU A 71 -8.84 -10.74 6.74
CA LEU A 71 -9.09 -12.16 6.50
C LEU A 71 -7.80 -12.99 6.55
N LYS A 72 -6.70 -12.44 6.02
CA LYS A 72 -5.39 -13.09 6.09
C LYS A 72 -4.91 -13.22 7.53
N GLU A 73 -5.06 -12.19 8.35
CA GLU A 73 -4.68 -12.20 9.77
C GLU A 73 -5.44 -13.27 10.57
N ILE A 74 -6.77 -13.35 10.40
CA ILE A 74 -7.57 -14.37 11.11
C ILE A 74 -7.28 -15.79 10.60
N LEU A 75 -7.00 -15.97 9.29
CA LEU A 75 -6.64 -17.28 8.74
C LEU A 75 -5.21 -17.72 9.11
N GLN A 76 -4.27 -16.78 9.22
CA GLN A 76 -2.92 -17.03 9.74
C GLN A 76 -2.98 -17.49 11.20
N THR A 77 -3.87 -16.90 12.01
CA THR A 77 -4.08 -17.28 13.41
C THR A 77 -4.56 -18.73 13.53
N GLU A 78 -5.43 -19.18 12.61
CA GLU A 78 -5.90 -20.57 12.52
C GLU A 78 -4.88 -21.55 11.91
N LYS A 79 -3.65 -21.09 11.65
CA LYS A 79 -2.56 -21.86 11.00
C LYS A 79 -2.94 -22.43 9.62
N ARG A 80 -3.90 -21.81 8.94
CA ARG A 80 -4.33 -22.19 7.58
C ARG A 80 -3.63 -21.34 6.53
N GLU A 81 -2.31 -21.49 6.48
CA GLU A 81 -1.47 -20.84 5.46
C GLU A 81 -1.85 -21.28 4.04
N ASP A 82 -2.47 -22.45 3.88
CA ASP A 82 -3.01 -22.94 2.61
C ASP A 82 -4.15 -22.04 2.09
N LEU A 83 -5.02 -21.56 2.97
CA LEU A 83 -6.11 -20.64 2.62
C LEU A 83 -5.59 -19.22 2.40
N VAL A 84 -4.60 -18.80 3.19
CA VAL A 84 -3.93 -17.50 3.00
C VAL A 84 -3.26 -17.46 1.63
N LYS A 85 -2.50 -18.49 1.25
CA LYS A 85 -1.90 -18.61 -0.08
C LYS A 85 -2.94 -18.64 -1.19
N TYR A 86 -4.10 -19.26 -0.95
CA TYR A 86 -5.19 -19.26 -1.92
C TYR A 86 -5.77 -17.85 -2.15
N ILE A 87 -5.88 -17.04 -1.08
CA ILE A 87 -6.25 -15.63 -1.18
C ILE A 87 -5.17 -14.85 -1.89
N GLU A 88 -3.89 -15.02 -1.55
CA GLU A 88 -2.77 -14.32 -2.20
C GLU A 88 -2.66 -14.63 -3.69
N ASP A 89 -2.86 -15.89 -4.08
CA ASP A 89 -2.87 -16.32 -5.47
C ASP A 89 -4.10 -15.77 -6.21
N PHE A 90 -5.24 -15.66 -5.52
CA PHE A 90 -6.42 -14.99 -6.05
C PHE A 90 -6.22 -13.47 -6.20
N GLU A 91 -5.64 -12.82 -5.20
CA GLU A 91 -5.24 -11.41 -5.24
C GLU A 91 -4.26 -11.20 -6.39
N SER A 92 -3.25 -12.05 -6.54
CA SER A 92 -2.26 -11.99 -7.63
C SER A 92 -2.92 -12.15 -9.01
N ARG A 93 -3.92 -13.04 -9.13
CA ARG A 93 -4.72 -13.19 -10.36
C ARG A 93 -5.60 -11.97 -10.65
N LEU A 94 -6.02 -11.23 -9.63
CA LEU A 94 -6.69 -9.94 -9.77
C LEU A 94 -5.70 -8.76 -9.96
N HIS A 95 -4.46 -8.90 -9.50
CA HIS A 95 -3.40 -7.88 -9.45
C HIS A 95 -2.32 -8.04 -10.55
N LEU A 96 -2.72 -8.07 -11.82
CA LEU A 96 -1.78 -7.78 -12.93
C LEU A 96 -1.19 -6.34 -12.89
N CYS A 97 -1.35 -5.59 -11.81
CA CYS A 97 -0.70 -4.31 -11.57
C CYS A 97 -0.82 -3.84 -10.10
N THR A 98 -0.19 -4.55 -9.16
CA THR A 98 0.48 -3.89 -8.02
C THR A 98 1.74 -4.65 -7.71
N ASP A 99 2.88 -4.04 -8.01
CA ASP A 99 4.21 -4.56 -7.70
C ASP A 99 4.35 -4.80 -6.20
N SER A 100 4.10 -6.04 -5.77
CA SER A 100 4.73 -6.58 -4.57
C SER A 100 6.08 -7.13 -5.00
N ASN A 101 7.17 -6.63 -4.43
CA ASN A 101 8.43 -7.33 -4.50
C ASN A 101 8.85 -7.80 -3.09
N PRO A 102 8.60 -9.07 -2.74
CA PRO A 102 9.40 -9.80 -1.78
C PRO A 102 10.58 -10.42 -2.53
N THR A 103 11.73 -9.74 -2.53
CA THR A 103 12.90 -10.19 -3.29
C THR A 103 13.70 -11.22 -2.49
N GLN A 104 13.52 -12.49 -2.82
CA GLN A 104 14.54 -13.53 -2.61
C GLN A 104 15.38 -13.66 -3.88
N ASN A 105 16.68 -13.63 -3.66
CA ASN A 105 17.82 -13.66 -4.56
C ASN A 105 17.78 -14.75 -5.67
N SER A 106 18.25 -14.42 -6.89
CA SER A 106 19.42 -15.06 -7.56
C SER A 106 19.47 -14.71 -9.05
N GLY A 107 20.65 -14.29 -9.50
CA GLY A 107 20.84 -13.50 -10.72
C GLY A 107 20.84 -14.23 -12.06
N THR A 108 20.88 -13.44 -13.12
CA THR A 108 21.58 -13.73 -14.37
C THR A 108 21.97 -12.41 -15.03
N ARG A 109 23.19 -12.38 -15.56
CA ARG A 109 23.85 -11.23 -16.18
C ARG A 109 23.42 -11.04 -17.65
N LEU A 110 23.71 -9.83 -18.15
CA LEU A 110 24.14 -9.43 -19.51
C LEU A 110 23.09 -8.87 -20.51
N ASN A 111 23.32 -7.60 -20.84
CA ASN A 111 23.30 -6.94 -22.16
C ASN A 111 21.97 -6.74 -22.92
N ALA A 112 21.57 -5.48 -23.12
CA ALA A 112 21.81 -4.76 -24.39
C ALA A 112 21.06 -3.41 -24.44
N ARG A 113 21.74 -2.40 -25.00
CA ARG A 113 21.27 -1.06 -25.37
C ARG A 113 19.88 -1.06 -26.03
N GLY A 114 18.98 -0.21 -25.55
CA GLY A 114 17.77 0.20 -26.26
C GLY A 114 16.75 0.86 -25.32
N SER A 115 16.43 2.13 -25.58
CA SER A 115 15.35 2.92 -24.98
C SER A 115 15.08 2.68 -23.48
N GLN A 116 15.74 3.48 -22.65
CA GLN A 116 15.60 3.43 -21.20
C GLN A 116 14.22 3.98 -20.77
N ARG A 117 13.17 3.16 -20.94
CA ARG A 117 11.95 3.28 -20.13
C ARG A 117 12.37 2.99 -18.70
N GLN A 118 12.62 4.04 -17.92
CA GLN A 118 12.91 3.88 -16.50
C GLN A 118 11.65 3.34 -15.82
N PRO A 119 11.78 2.34 -14.93
CA PRO A 119 10.68 1.95 -14.07
C PRO A 119 10.23 3.16 -13.23
N PRO A 120 8.95 3.22 -12.84
CA PRO A 120 8.40 4.38 -12.15
C PRO A 120 9.25 4.70 -10.91
N VAL A 121 9.72 5.95 -10.87
CA VAL A 121 10.73 6.49 -9.95
C VAL A 121 10.46 6.14 -8.48
N HIS A 122 9.20 5.97 -8.09
CA HIS A 122 8.79 5.67 -6.70
C HIS A 122 9.12 4.25 -6.20
N GLN A 123 9.49 3.29 -7.06
CA GLN A 123 9.80 1.90 -6.64
C GLN A 123 11.25 1.71 -6.17
N ASP A 124 12.14 2.67 -6.45
CA ASP A 124 13.54 2.59 -6.04
C ASP A 124 13.64 2.62 -4.51
N ALA A 125 14.38 1.67 -3.93
CA ALA A 125 14.58 1.59 -2.47
C ALA A 125 15.17 2.90 -1.91
N ARG A 126 15.96 3.60 -2.74
CA ARG A 126 16.53 4.91 -2.44
C ARG A 126 15.44 5.95 -2.16
N TRP A 127 14.40 6.02 -3.00
CA TRP A 127 13.28 6.96 -2.81
C TRP A 127 12.49 6.69 -1.54
N ARG A 128 12.32 5.42 -1.14
CA ARG A 128 11.70 5.09 0.15
C ARG A 128 12.48 5.69 1.33
N GLU A 129 13.80 5.54 1.34
CA GLU A 129 14.63 6.14 2.40
C GLU A 129 14.56 7.68 2.40
N VAL A 130 14.48 8.29 1.22
CA VAL A 130 14.27 9.74 1.09
C VAL A 130 12.93 10.16 1.64
N PHE A 131 11.86 9.44 1.30
CA PHE A 131 10.51 9.73 1.77
C PHE A 131 10.41 9.57 3.29
N ASP A 132 11.02 8.54 3.86
CA ASP A 132 11.03 8.33 5.31
C ASP A 132 11.81 9.44 6.04
N LEU A 133 12.93 9.91 5.46
CA LEU A 133 13.70 11.03 6.01
C LEU A 133 12.88 12.33 6.02
N VAL A 134 12.22 12.61 4.89
CA VAL A 134 11.40 13.81 4.73
C VAL A 134 10.14 13.73 5.61
N GLU A 135 9.46 12.58 5.66
CA GLU A 135 8.28 12.33 6.49
C GLU A 135 8.54 12.69 7.98
N ASN A 136 9.70 12.32 8.49
CA ASN A 136 10.05 12.55 9.90
C ASN A 136 10.38 14.01 10.23
N ASN A 137 10.74 14.84 9.23
CA ASN A 137 11.27 16.18 9.45
C ASN A 137 10.47 17.31 8.78
N LEU A 138 9.56 17.01 7.84
CA LEU A 138 8.85 18.00 7.04
C LEU A 138 7.70 18.69 7.79
N GLY A 139 7.02 17.98 8.69
CA GLY A 139 6.00 18.55 9.57
C GLY A 139 4.92 19.33 8.81
N ARG A 140 4.70 20.60 9.17
CA ARG A 140 3.71 21.50 8.53
C ARG A 140 4.22 22.16 7.23
N ASN A 141 5.53 22.06 6.95
CA ASN A 141 6.16 22.75 5.82
C ASN A 141 5.99 21.99 4.50
N TRP A 142 5.27 20.86 4.50
CA TRP A 142 5.01 20.08 3.30
C TRP A 142 4.23 20.86 2.24
N ARG A 143 3.33 21.74 2.63
CA ARG A 143 2.58 22.60 1.71
C ARG A 143 3.52 23.57 0.97
N GLN A 144 4.51 24.10 1.69
CA GLN A 144 5.50 25.00 1.10
C GLN A 144 6.42 24.23 0.14
N LEU A 145 6.84 23.02 0.53
CA LEU A 145 7.61 22.13 -0.33
C LEU A 145 6.83 21.75 -1.59
N ALA A 146 5.57 21.35 -1.48
CA ALA A 146 4.71 20.98 -2.60
C ALA A 146 4.59 22.11 -3.63
N ARG A 147 4.37 23.35 -3.18
CA ARG A 147 4.36 24.53 -4.06
C ARG A 147 5.69 24.75 -4.76
N LYS A 148 6.83 24.52 -4.07
CA LYS A 148 8.17 24.66 -4.66
C LYS A 148 8.51 23.56 -5.65
N LEU A 149 7.95 22.37 -5.44
CA LEU A 149 8.00 21.22 -6.35
C LEU A 149 7.07 21.37 -7.56
N ARG A 150 6.42 22.55 -7.73
CA ARG A 150 5.47 22.86 -8.81
C ARG A 150 4.20 21.99 -8.81
N LEU A 151 3.80 21.47 -7.66
CA LEU A 151 2.46 20.90 -7.50
C LEU A 151 1.41 22.02 -7.52
N THR A 152 0.26 21.75 -8.13
CA THR A 152 -0.82 22.74 -8.22
C THR A 152 -1.53 22.90 -6.88
N GLU A 153 -2.17 24.04 -6.63
CA GLU A 153 -2.93 24.24 -5.38
C GLU A 153 -4.07 23.24 -5.24
N THR A 154 -4.68 22.82 -6.35
CA THR A 154 -5.68 21.74 -6.38
C THR A 154 -5.10 20.41 -5.90
N ASP A 155 -3.89 20.03 -6.35
CA ASP A 155 -3.24 18.79 -5.89
C ASP A 155 -2.97 18.85 -4.37
N ILE A 156 -2.56 20.02 -3.88
CA ILE A 156 -2.26 20.24 -2.45
C ILE A 156 -3.53 20.17 -1.60
N GLU A 157 -4.65 20.70 -2.12
CA GLU A 157 -5.97 20.57 -1.49
C GLU A 157 -6.44 19.12 -1.46
N CYS A 158 -6.34 18.39 -2.58
CA CYS A 158 -6.68 16.96 -2.62
C CYS A 158 -5.86 16.15 -1.60
N ILE A 159 -4.53 16.35 -1.54
CA ILE A 159 -3.67 15.69 -0.53
C ILE A 159 -4.09 16.09 0.89
N SER A 160 -4.49 17.35 1.10
CA SER A 160 -4.93 17.83 2.41
C SER A 160 -6.26 17.21 2.85
N GLU A 161 -7.19 17.00 1.92
CA GLU A 161 -8.50 16.39 2.16
C GLU A 161 -8.38 14.87 2.37
N ASP A 162 -7.65 14.18 1.50
CA ASP A 162 -7.46 12.73 1.53
C ASP A 162 -6.68 12.26 2.76
N HIS A 163 -5.73 13.07 3.23
CA HIS A 163 -4.86 12.73 4.36
C HIS A 163 -5.02 13.68 5.57
N SER A 164 -6.26 14.12 5.84
CA SER A 164 -6.61 15.19 6.79
C SER A 164 -6.13 15.04 8.24
N ARG A 165 -5.65 13.85 8.67
CA ARG A 165 -5.23 13.56 10.05
C ARG A 165 -3.74 13.22 10.22
N LYS A 166 -2.94 13.21 9.15
CA LYS A 166 -1.52 12.81 9.23
C LYS A 166 -0.63 13.76 8.41
N LEU A 167 -0.09 14.79 9.08
CA LEU A 167 0.87 15.74 8.48
C LEU A 167 2.10 15.03 7.85
N ARG A 168 2.53 13.93 8.46
CA ARG A 168 3.61 13.07 7.98
C ARG A 168 3.26 12.45 6.63
N GLU A 169 2.08 11.86 6.54
CA GLU A 169 1.57 11.23 5.32
C GLU A 169 1.38 12.24 4.19
N GLN A 170 0.90 13.45 4.50
CA GLN A 170 0.75 14.51 3.51
C GLN A 170 2.08 14.89 2.84
N GLY A 171 3.16 14.91 3.63
CA GLY A 171 4.52 15.12 3.12
C GLY A 171 4.97 14.02 2.17
N ARG A 172 4.75 12.77 2.56
CA ARG A 172 5.04 11.59 1.74
C ARG A 172 4.26 11.61 0.43
N GLN A 173 2.95 11.86 0.49
CA GLN A 173 2.07 11.88 -0.66
C GLN A 173 2.44 13.00 -1.65
N ALA A 174 2.84 14.17 -1.15
CA ALA A 174 3.32 15.25 -2.01
C ALA A 174 4.58 14.85 -2.79
N LEU A 175 5.50 14.12 -2.18
CA LEU A 175 6.71 13.64 -2.86
C LEU A 175 6.41 12.56 -3.88
N ILE A 176 5.50 11.63 -3.56
CA ILE A 176 5.03 10.60 -4.48
C ILE A 176 4.40 11.26 -5.70
N LEU A 177 3.44 12.15 -5.49
CA LEU A 177 2.76 12.85 -6.58
C LEU A 177 3.72 13.69 -7.42
N TRP A 178 4.69 14.34 -6.77
CA TRP A 178 5.74 15.07 -7.49
C TRP A 178 6.60 14.13 -8.36
N SER A 179 6.99 12.97 -7.83
CA SER A 179 7.78 11.98 -8.57
C SER A 179 6.99 11.33 -9.71
N GLU A 180 5.66 11.24 -9.61
CA GLU A 180 4.81 10.75 -10.70
C GLU A 180 4.61 11.81 -11.79
N LYS A 181 4.51 13.09 -11.40
CA LYS A 181 4.36 14.19 -12.35
C LYS A 181 5.65 14.58 -13.07
N ASN A 182 6.80 14.21 -12.54
CA ASN A 182 8.10 14.52 -13.12
C ASN A 182 8.83 13.22 -13.46
N GLU A 183 8.79 12.83 -14.73
CA GLU A 183 9.46 11.63 -15.25
C GLU A 183 11.00 11.70 -15.08
N ASP A 184 11.55 12.91 -15.02
CA ASP A 184 12.97 13.20 -14.76
C ASP A 184 13.26 13.62 -13.30
N ALA A 185 12.37 13.31 -12.35
CA ALA A 185 12.55 13.67 -10.96
C ALA A 185 13.88 13.14 -10.40
N THR A 186 14.84 14.04 -10.15
CA THR A 186 16.11 13.66 -9.52
C THR A 186 16.11 14.01 -8.03
N PHE A 187 16.92 13.27 -7.25
CA PHE A 187 17.14 13.62 -5.86
C PHE A 187 17.71 15.05 -5.69
N GLN A 188 18.46 15.54 -6.69
CA GLN A 188 19.04 16.89 -6.69
C GLN A 188 17.98 17.99 -6.82
N ASP A 189 16.93 17.76 -7.60
CA ASP A 189 15.79 18.67 -7.69
C ASP A 189 15.06 18.77 -6.36
N LEU A 190 14.90 17.64 -5.67
CA LEU A 190 14.32 17.59 -4.33
C LEU A 190 15.21 18.31 -3.30
N VAL A 191 16.52 18.07 -3.29
CA VAL A 191 17.49 18.79 -2.44
C VAL A 191 17.38 20.30 -2.67
N THR A 192 17.33 20.73 -3.94
CA THR A 192 17.19 22.14 -4.31
C THR A 192 15.88 22.73 -3.79
N ALA A 193 14.77 21.98 -3.91
CA ALA A 193 13.48 22.39 -3.38
C ALA A 193 13.48 22.48 -1.84
N LEU A 194 14.14 21.54 -1.15
CA LEU A 194 14.28 21.54 0.31
C LEU A 194 15.10 22.74 0.81
N ARG A 195 16.24 23.05 0.17
CA ARG A 195 17.04 24.25 0.48
C ARG A 195 16.22 25.54 0.29
N ARG A 196 15.39 25.59 -0.76
CA ARG A 196 14.45 26.71 -1.00
C ARG A 196 13.32 26.81 0.04
N CYS A 197 13.03 25.73 0.76
CA CYS A 197 12.07 25.70 1.87
C CYS A 197 12.73 25.95 3.23
N GLN A 198 14.01 26.37 3.28
CA GLN A 198 14.81 26.52 4.50
C GLN A 198 14.99 25.21 5.30
N LEU A 199 14.76 24.07 4.66
CA LEU A 199 14.94 22.74 5.27
C LEU A 199 16.37 22.24 5.01
N ASN A 200 17.35 23.06 5.36
CA ASN A 200 18.77 22.80 5.08
C ASN A 200 19.26 21.52 5.76
N ASP A 201 18.81 21.25 6.99
CA ASP A 201 19.18 20.04 7.73
C ASP A 201 18.70 18.75 7.02
N ILE A 202 17.55 18.80 6.35
CA ILE A 202 17.01 17.67 5.57
C ILE A 202 17.77 17.55 4.26
N ALA A 203 18.05 18.68 3.59
CA ALA A 203 18.82 18.72 2.36
C ALA A 203 20.24 18.14 2.54
N ASP A 204 20.93 18.49 3.63
CA ASP A 204 22.28 17.99 3.92
C ASP A 204 22.26 16.49 4.26
N GLN A 205 21.25 16.02 5.01
CA GLN A 205 21.06 14.59 5.28
C GLN A 205 20.75 13.80 4.01
N LEU A 206 19.96 14.38 3.12
CA LEU A 206 19.60 13.79 1.84
C LEU A 206 20.82 13.71 0.91
N GLU A 207 21.61 14.77 0.79
CA GLU A 207 22.88 14.77 0.04
C GLU A 207 23.86 13.73 0.58
N LYS A 208 23.98 13.61 1.91
CA LYS A 208 24.83 12.60 2.54
C LYS A 208 24.39 11.17 2.20
N LYS A 209 23.08 10.92 2.17
CA LYS A 209 22.52 9.63 1.73
C LYS A 209 22.79 9.38 0.24
N ILE A 210 22.55 10.37 -0.62
CA ILE A 210 22.82 10.27 -2.07
C ILE A 210 24.30 9.97 -2.31
N ALA A 211 25.21 10.65 -1.63
CA ALA A 211 26.65 10.42 -1.71
C ALA A 211 27.03 9.02 -1.22
N SER A 212 26.38 8.51 -0.17
CA SER A 212 26.61 7.15 0.32
C SER A 212 26.23 6.09 -0.73
N TRP A 213 25.15 6.30 -1.48
CA TRP A 213 24.73 5.41 -2.56
C TRP A 213 25.58 5.55 -3.84
N ALA A 214 26.22 6.71 -4.04
CA ALA A 214 27.09 6.95 -5.19
C ALA A 214 28.52 6.39 -4.99
N THR A 215 28.91 6.08 -3.75
CA THR A 215 30.24 5.58 -3.40
C THR A 215 30.27 4.05 -3.25
N GLN A 216 29.19 3.36 -3.63
CA GLN A 216 28.99 1.92 -3.46
C GLN A 216 28.71 1.25 -4.80
#